data_AF-A0AAE0VIF5-F1
#
_entry.id   AF-A0AAE0VIF5-F1
#
_cell.length_a   1.000
_cell.length_b   1.000
_cell.length_c   1.000
_cell.angle_alpha   90.00
_cell.angle_beta   90.00
_cell.angle_gamma   90.00
#
_symmetry.space_group_name_H-M   'P 1'
#
loop_
_entity.id
_entity.type
_entity.pdbx_description
1 polymer ?
#
loop_
_entity_poly.entity_id
_entity_poly.type
_entity_poly.pdbx_seq_one_letter_code
_entity_poly.pdbx_strand_id
1 'polypeptide(L)'
;MSTTIAVKTKRVKKDFTVYNELAMRQNSFVLEYSRTSMSALSGAAAGILGLTGLYGFIFFFIMAFVLSVCILLQISSSYYIL
;
A
#
# COMPACT_ATOMS: atom_id res chain seq x y z
N MET A 1 20.24 33.01 -10.77
CA MET A 1 19.05 32.57 -11.50
C MET A 1 18.70 31.15 -11.04
N SER A 2 17.65 30.99 -10.23
CA SER A 2 17.05 29.69 -9.92
C SER A 2 15.54 29.89 -9.95
N THR A 3 14.91 29.32 -10.97
CA THR A 3 13.49 29.45 -11.25
C THR A 3 12.69 28.55 -10.30
N THR A 4 12.00 29.16 -9.33
CA THR A 4 10.99 28.48 -8.52
C THR A 4 9.78 28.12 -9.39
N ILE A 5 9.66 26.83 -9.71
CA ILE A 5 8.50 26.25 -10.39
C ILE A 5 7.31 26.23 -9.42
N ALA A 6 6.31 27.07 -9.68
CA ALA A 6 5.07 27.13 -8.91
C ALA A 6 4.18 25.91 -9.24
N VAL A 7 4.17 24.91 -8.35
CA VAL A 7 3.22 23.79 -8.44
C VAL A 7 1.85 24.26 -7.94
N LYS A 8 0.92 24.47 -8.87
CA LYS A 8 -0.46 24.87 -8.59
C LYS A 8 -1.25 23.67 -8.07
N THR A 9 -1.20 23.41 -6.78
CA THR A 9 -1.99 22.34 -6.15
C THR A 9 -3.47 22.72 -6.13
N LYS A 10 -4.29 22.04 -6.96
CA LYS A 10 -5.76 22.13 -6.94
C LYS A 10 -6.25 21.85 -5.51
N ARG A 11 -6.82 22.87 -4.86
CA ARG A 11 -7.51 22.76 -3.58
C ARG A 11 -8.79 21.94 -3.78
N VAL A 12 -8.74 20.65 -3.48
CA VAL A 12 -9.93 19.81 -3.31
C VAL A 12 -10.60 20.28 -2.01
N LYS A 13 -11.89 20.63 -2.07
CA LYS A 13 -12.70 20.94 -0.88
C LYS A 13 -12.62 19.73 0.05
N LYS A 14 -11.90 19.89 1.16
CA LYS A 14 -11.75 18.89 2.20
C LYS A 14 -12.76 19.25 3.26
N ASP A 15 -13.88 18.52 3.31
CA ASP A 15 -14.73 18.50 4.49
C ASP A 15 -13.83 18.31 5.71
N PHE A 16 -14.00 19.16 6.72
CA PHE A 16 -13.12 19.20 7.89
C PHE A 16 -13.45 18.00 8.80
N THR A 17 -13.14 16.80 8.32
CA THR A 17 -13.11 15.59 9.11
C THR A 17 -11.90 15.71 10.03
N VAL A 18 -12.17 15.94 11.32
CA VAL A 18 -11.16 15.91 12.38
C VAL A 18 -10.65 14.47 12.46
N TYR A 19 -9.55 14.20 11.75
CA TYR A 19 -8.89 12.91 11.83
C TYR A 19 -8.04 12.86 13.08
N ASN A 20 -8.24 11.82 13.90
CA ASN A 20 -7.35 11.56 15.03
C ASN A 20 -5.97 11.18 14.49
N GLU A 21 -4.95 11.98 14.81
CA GLU A 21 -3.56 11.79 14.37
C GLU A 21 -3.01 10.42 14.78
N LEU A 22 -3.43 9.93 15.95
CA LEU A 22 -3.07 8.60 16.45
C LEU A 22 -3.65 7.49 15.57
N ALA A 23 -4.91 7.61 15.16
CA ALA A 23 -5.57 6.63 14.29
C ALA A 23 -4.96 6.62 12.88
N MET A 24 -4.60 7.79 12.34
CA MET A 24 -3.92 7.88 11.05
C MET A 24 -2.53 7.23 11.10
N ARG A 25 -1.77 7.46 12.17
CA ARG A 25 -0.44 6.86 12.38
C ARG A 25 -0.50 5.35 12.53
N GLN A 26 -1.50 4.84 13.24
CA GLN A 26 -1.67 3.40 13.43
C GLN A 26 -2.05 2.70 12.11
N ASN A 27 -2.96 3.27 11.32
CA ASN A 27 -3.32 2.72 10.00
C ASN A 27 -2.15 2.74 9.02
N SER A 28 -1.34 3.80 9.04
CA SER A 28 -0.13 3.87 8.19
C SER A 28 0.93 2.86 8.62
N PHE A 29 1.11 2.63 9.92
CA PHE A 29 2.00 1.58 10.43
C PHE A 29 1.57 0.17 9.98
N VAL A 30 0.26 -0.12 10.02
CA VAL A 30 -0.27 -1.42 9.56
C VAL A 30 0.00 -1.64 8.07
N LEU A 31 -0.12 -0.59 7.24
CA LEU A 31 0.20 -0.68 5.81
C LEU A 31 1.68 -0.95 5.55
N GLU A 32 2.58 -0.30 6.30
CA GLU A 32 4.02 -0.56 6.18
C GLU A 32 4.41 -1.96 6.63
N TYR A 33 3.80 -2.46 7.70
CA TYR A 33 4.02 -3.81 8.17
C TYR A 33 3.56 -4.85 7.14
N SER A 34 2.37 -4.66 6.57
CA SER A 34 1.82 -5.54 5.54
C SER A 34 2.69 -5.60 4.29
N ARG A 35 3.25 -4.45 3.86
CA ARG A 35 4.21 -4.40 2.75
C ARG A 35 5.48 -5.19 3.06
N THR A 36 6.01 -5.06 4.27
CA THR A 36 7.26 -5.71 4.68
C THR A 36 7.11 -7.22 4.80
N SER A 37 6.05 -7.67 5.49
CA SER A 37 5.75 -9.10 5.65
C SER A 37 5.49 -9.77 4.31
N MET A 38 4.79 -9.10 3.41
CA MET A 38 4.55 -9.57 2.07
C MET A 38 5.83 -9.68 1.23
N SER A 39 6.74 -8.71 1.31
CA SER A 39 8.04 -8.82 0.63
C SER A 39 8.84 -10.02 1.13
N ALA A 40 8.81 -10.28 2.44
CA ALA A 40 9.44 -11.44 3.05
C ALA A 40 8.77 -12.76 2.63
N LEU A 41 7.44 -12.85 2.69
CA LEU A 41 6.66 -14.02 2.28
C LEU A 41 6.84 -14.33 0.79
N SER A 42 6.74 -13.31 -0.06
CA SER A 42 6.90 -13.47 -1.51
C SER A 42 8.33 -13.90 -1.86
N GLY A 43 9.34 -13.37 -1.16
CA GLY A 43 10.72 -13.79 -1.32
C GLY A 43 10.95 -15.24 -0.86
N ALA A 44 10.40 -15.63 0.30
CA ALA A 44 10.48 -16.99 0.81
C ALA A 44 9.77 -18.00 -0.12
N ALA A 45 8.57 -17.67 -0.61
CA ALA A 45 7.82 -18.51 -1.55
C ALA A 45 8.54 -18.67 -2.90
N ALA A 46 9.11 -17.59 -3.45
CA ALA A 46 9.93 -17.67 -4.66
C ALA A 46 11.20 -18.51 -4.45
N GLY A 47 11.80 -18.44 -3.26
CA GLY A 47 12.95 -19.26 -2.85
C GLY A 47 12.61 -20.75 -2.73
N ILE A 48 11.48 -21.09 -2.10
CA ILE A 48 11.03 -22.49 -1.93
C ILE A 48 10.62 -23.11 -3.26
N LEU A 49 9.91 -22.35 -4.12
CA LEU A 49 9.51 -22.83 -5.44
C LEU A 49 10.66 -22.87 -6.45
N GLY A 50 11.83 -22.31 -6.11
CA GLY A 50 13.01 -22.30 -6.99
C GLY A 50 12.84 -21.42 -8.24
N LEU A 51 11.89 -20.48 -8.24
CA LEU A 51 11.68 -19.54 -9.33
C LEU A 51 12.81 -18.49 -9.33
N THR A 52 13.91 -18.79 -10.01
CA THR A 52 15.07 -17.88 -10.09
C THR A 52 14.91 -16.82 -11.18
N GLY A 53 15.37 -15.60 -10.90
CA GLY A 53 15.39 -14.50 -11.86
C GLY A 53 14.00 -13.92 -12.20
N LEU A 54 13.61 -13.99 -13.48
CA LEU A 54 12.42 -13.31 -14.02
C LEU A 54 11.11 -13.81 -13.41
N TYR A 55 10.99 -15.11 -13.13
CA TYR A 55 9.75 -15.68 -12.60
C TYR A 55 9.48 -15.24 -11.15
N GLY A 56 10.52 -15.10 -10.32
CA GLY A 56 10.40 -14.53 -8.98
C GLY A 56 9.99 -13.05 -9.01
N PHE A 57 10.46 -12.29 -10.02
CA PHE A 57 10.07 -10.89 -10.22
C PHE A 57 8.59 -10.75 -10.61
N ILE A 58 8.11 -11.59 -11.53
CA ILE A 58 6.68 -11.65 -11.90
C ILE A 58 5.83 -12.02 -10.68
N PHE A 59 6.28 -12.99 -9.88
CA PHE A 59 5.57 -13.42 -8.68
C PHE A 59 5.44 -12.30 -7.64
N PHE A 60 6.49 -11.49 -7.45
CA PHE A 60 6.43 -10.31 -6.59
C PHE A 60 5.40 -9.27 -7.10
N PHE A 61 5.33 -9.05 -8.42
CA PHE A 61 4.36 -8.13 -9.02
C PHE A 61 2.91 -8.60 -8.83
N ILE A 62 2.67 -9.90 -9.02
CA ILE A 62 1.36 -10.53 -8.77
C ILE A 62 0.99 -10.37 -7.30
N MET A 63 1.93 -10.68 -6.40
CA MET A 63 1.72 -10.46 -4.99
C MET A 63 1.36 -8.99 -4.75
N ALA A 64 2.15 -8.03 -5.23
CA ALA A 64 1.91 -6.58 -5.02
C ALA A 64 0.47 -6.18 -5.38
N PHE A 65 -0.05 -6.73 -6.47
CA PHE A 65 -1.44 -6.56 -6.87
C PHE A 65 -2.43 -7.20 -5.87
N VAL A 66 -2.17 -8.43 -5.43
CA VAL A 66 -2.96 -9.12 -4.39
C VAL A 66 -3.00 -8.31 -3.09
N LEU A 67 -1.88 -7.73 -2.64
CA LEU A 67 -1.89 -6.88 -1.44
C LEU A 67 -2.76 -5.63 -1.65
N SER A 68 -2.64 -4.98 -2.81
CA SER A 68 -3.50 -3.84 -3.15
C SER A 68 -4.98 -4.20 -3.09
N VAL A 69 -5.38 -5.34 -3.67
CA VAL A 69 -6.76 -5.83 -3.64
C VAL A 69 -7.17 -6.23 -2.22
N CYS A 70 -6.32 -6.91 -1.46
CA CYS A 70 -6.59 -7.34 -0.09
C CYS A 70 -6.83 -6.14 0.85
N ILE A 71 -6.02 -5.09 0.74
CA ILE A 71 -6.23 -3.84 1.48
C ILE A 71 -7.56 -3.20 1.06
N LEU A 72 -7.86 -3.16 -0.25
CA LEU A 72 -9.14 -2.64 -0.74
C LEU A 72 -10.33 -3.43 -0.20
N LEU A 73 -10.26 -4.76 -0.10
CA LEU A 73 -11.28 -5.67 0.46
C LEU A 73 -11.40 -5.64 1.98
N GLN A 74 -10.34 -5.27 2.70
CA GLN A 74 -10.39 -5.00 4.13
C GLN A 74 -11.13 -3.68 4.39
N ILE A 75 -10.86 -2.66 3.59
CA ILE A 75 -11.57 -1.38 3.65
C ILE A 75 -13.02 -1.60 3.18
N SER A 76 -13.22 -2.24 2.00
CA SER A 76 -14.17 -3.33 1.76
C SER A 76 -15.26 -3.61 2.76
N SER A 77 -14.97 -4.67 3.50
CA SER A 77 -15.82 -5.23 4.52
C SER A 77 -16.32 -4.17 5.50
N SER A 78 -15.49 -3.16 5.81
CA SER A 78 -15.89 -2.08 6.71
C SER A 78 -16.99 -1.16 6.16
N TYR A 79 -17.16 -1.06 4.83
CA TYR A 79 -18.28 -0.31 4.24
C TYR A 79 -19.48 -1.19 3.84
N TYR A 80 -19.39 -2.51 3.93
CA TYR A 80 -20.53 -3.41 3.74
C TYR A 80 -21.25 -3.75 5.06
N ILE A 81 -20.66 -3.42 6.22
CA ILE A 81 -21.17 -3.72 7.57
C ILE A 81 -21.78 -2.47 8.26
N LEU A 82 -21.87 -1.34 7.56
CA LEU A 82 -22.48 -0.07 8.02
C LEU A 82 -23.72 0.24 7.20
#